data_AF-A0A176YHQ0-F1
#
_entry.id   AF-A0A176YHQ0-F1
#
_cell.length_a   1.000
_cell.length_b   1.000
_cell.length_c   1.000
_cell.angle_alpha   90.00
_cell.angle_beta   90.00
_cell.angle_gamma   90.00
#
_symmetry.space_group_name_H-M   'P 1'
#
loop_
_entity.id
_entity.type
_entity.pdbx_description
1 polymer ?
#
loop_
_entity_poly.entity_id
_entity_poly.type
_entity_poly.pdbx_seq_one_letter_code
_entity_poly.pdbx_strand_id
1 'polypeptide(L)' 'MIIETSANQLYFVTDYDDPNLSHVWRGLRVKRSKTIDGYTVIGKREEMVRKAGSRAVEA' A
#
# COMPACT_ATOMS: atom_id res chain seq x y z
N MET A 1 -1.02 6.36 3.93
CA MET A 1 -0.03 6.65 2.86
C MET A 1 -0.28 5.71 1.69
N ILE A 2 -0.03 6.14 0.44
CA ILE A 2 -0.09 5.26 -0.73
C ILE A 2 1.33 4.96 -1.21
N ILE A 3 1.57 3.69 -1.50
CA ILE A 3 2.85 3.23 -2.05
C ILE A 3 2.60 2.40 -3.30
N GLU A 4 3.62 2.36 -4.16
CA GLU A 4 3.74 1.43 -5.26
C GLU A 4 4.91 0.48 -5.00
N THR A 5 4.68 -0.81 -5.20
CA THR A 5 5.72 -1.85 -5.11
C THR A 5 6.45 -2.02 -6.44
N SER A 6 7.61 -2.68 -6.44
CA SER A 6 8.35 -3.06 -7.65
C SER A 6 7.58 -3.96 -8.61
N ALA A 7 6.47 -4.55 -8.18
CA ALA A 7 5.54 -5.31 -9.03
C ALA A 7 4.43 -4.43 -9.64
N ASN A 8 4.57 -3.09 -9.57
CA ASN A 8 3.61 -2.09 -10.02
C ASN A 8 2.21 -2.25 -9.36
N GLN A 9 2.20 -2.72 -8.12
CA GLN A 9 0.97 -2.86 -7.32
C GLN A 9 0.88 -1.70 -6.34
N LEU A 10 -0.33 -1.14 -6.22
CA LEU A 10 -0.61 -0.01 -5.35
C LEU A 10 -1.30 -0.47 -4.06
N TYR A 11 -0.88 0.10 -2.95
CA TYR A 11 -1.43 -0.20 -1.62
C TYR A 11 -1.65 1.08 -0.83
N PHE A 12 -2.77 1.16 -0.11
CA PHE A 12 -2.85 1.99 1.09
C PHE A 12 -2.12 1.25 2.21
N VAL A 13 -1.16 1.91 2.85
CA VAL A 13 -0.35 1.31 3.90
C VAL A 13 -0.43 2.09 5.20
N THR A 14 -0.38 1.35 6.29
CA THR A 14 -0.17 1.82 7.67
C THR A 14 0.94 1.01 8.32
N ASP A 15 1.64 1.61 9.27
CA ASP A 15 2.63 0.92 10.08
C ASP A 15 1.98 -0.07 11.05
N TYR A 16 2.75 -1.08 11.46
CA TYR A 16 2.43 -1.92 12.60
C TYR A 16 2.96 -1.26 13.88
N ASP A 17 2.25 -1.42 14.99
CA ASP A 17 2.71 -0.96 16.30
C ASP A 17 3.86 -1.83 16.88
N ASP A 18 4.12 -3.00 16.28
CA ASP A 18 5.20 -3.90 16.68
C ASP A 18 6.55 -3.48 16.03
N PRO A 19 7.58 -3.14 16.81
CA PRO A 19 8.89 -2.75 16.28
C PRO A 19 9.59 -3.85 15.47
N ASN A 20 9.30 -5.14 15.72
CA ASN A 20 9.83 -6.25 14.92
C ASN A 20 9.30 -6.24 13.49
N LEU A 21 8.15 -5.62 13.26
CA LEU A 21 7.50 -5.47 11.96
C LEU A 21 7.76 -4.11 11.31
N SER A 22 8.70 -3.33 11.83
CA SER A 22 9.04 -1.99 11.32
C SER A 22 9.54 -1.96 9.87
N HIS A 23 9.96 -3.11 9.32
CA HIS A 23 10.41 -3.29 7.94
C HIS A 23 9.28 -3.62 6.95
N VAL A 24 8.06 -3.81 7.45
CA VAL A 24 6.85 -4.03 6.65
C VAL A 24 5.75 -3.05 7.04
N TRP A 25 4.74 -2.96 6.19
CA TRP A 25 3.49 -2.29 6.44
C TRP A 25 2.32 -3.27 6.39
N ARG A 26 1.22 -2.88 7.03
CA ARG A 26 -0.09 -3.45 6.76
C ARG A 26 -0.67 -2.76 5.53
N GLY A 27 -0.85 -3.51 4.44
CA GLY A 27 -1.27 -2.98 3.15
C GLY A 27 -2.68 -3.42 2.77
N LEU A 28 -3.47 -2.48 2.28
CA LEU A 28 -4.76 -2.72 1.63
C LEU A 28 -4.62 -2.40 0.14
N ARG A 29 -4.84 -3.39 -0.71
CA ARG A 29 -4.59 -3.28 -2.14
C ARG A 29 -5.57 -2.33 -2.81
N VAL A 30 -5.07 -1.43 -3.66
CA VAL A 30 -5.88 -0.46 -4.40
C VAL A 30 -5.55 -0.43 -5.89
N LYS A 31 -6.45 0.17 -6.66
CA LYS A 31 -6.23 0.59 -8.05
C LYS A 31 -6.52 2.08 -8.19
N ARG A 32 -5.89 2.74 -9.16
CA ARG A 32 -6.30 4.09 -9.57
C ARG A 32 -7.74 4.03 -10.08
N SER A 33 -8.59 4.91 -9.56
CA SER A 33 -9.93 5.08 -10.10
C SER A 33 -9.85 5.92 -11.37
N LYS A 34 -10.62 5.54 -12.39
CA LYS A 34 -10.71 6.32 -13.64
C LYS A 34 -11.82 7.37 -13.59
N THR A 35 -12.73 7.24 -12.63
CA THR A 35 -13.96 8.04 -12.54
C THR A 35 -13.95 9.04 -11.38
N ILE A 36 -13.01 8.88 -10.45
CA ILE A 36 -12.75 9.78 -9.32
C ILE A 36 -11.25 9.98 -9.28
N ASP A 37 -10.78 11.22 -9.10
CA ASP A 37 -9.36 11.52 -8.85
C ASP A 37 -8.92 10.92 -7.51
N GLY A 38 -8.58 9.63 -7.54
CA GLY A 38 -8.24 8.90 -6.32
C GLY A 38 -8.02 7.40 -6.53
N TYR A 39 -8.12 6.66 -5.43
CA TYR A 39 -7.81 5.24 -5.37
C TYR A 39 -9.00 4.44 -4.85
N THR A 40 -9.27 3.29 -5.45
CA THR A 40 -10.33 2.37 -5.03
C THR A 40 -9.72 1.08 -4.54
N VAL A 41 -10.20 0.59 -3.40
CA VAL A 41 -9.79 -0.67 -2.80
C VAL A 41 -10.20 -1.86 -3.67
N ILE A 42 -9.27 -2.78 -3.92
CA ILE A 42 -9.45 -4.00 -4.72
C ILE A 42 -9.19 -5.26 -3.89
N GLY A 43 -9.93 -5.39 -2.80
CA GLY A 43 -9.83 -6.55 -1.93
C GLY A 43 -10.16 -6.17 -0.50
N LYS A 44 -10.63 -7.14 0.29
CA LYS A 44 -10.94 -6.93 1.72
C LYS A 44 -9.86 -7.48 2.66
N ARG A 45 -8.83 -8.13 2.11
CA ARG A 45 -7.76 -8.76 2.90
C ARG A 45 -6.58 -7.80 3.00
N GLU A 46 -6.09 -7.66 4.21
CA GLU A 46 -4.85 -6.97 4.50
C GLU A 46 -3.67 -7.88 4.14
N GLU A 47 -2.65 -7.30 3.51
CA GLU A 47 -1.44 -7.99 3.07
C GLU A 47 -0.23 -7.36 3.77
N MET A 48 0.77 -8.18 4.14
CA MET A 48 2.04 -7.63 4.61
C MET A 48 2.87 -7.16 3.41
N VAL A 49 3.15 -5.86 3.36
CA VAL A 49 3.90 -5.24 2.27
C VAL A 49 5.28 -4.84 2.77
N ARG A 50 6.34 -5.28 2.10
CA ARG A 50 7.71 -4.90 2.48
C ARG A 50 7.98 -3.45 2.11
N LYS A 51 8.65 -2.70 2.99
CA LYS A 51 9.08 -1.33 2.70
C LYS A 51 10.17 -1.29 1.63
N ALA A 52 11.04 -2.30 1.63
CA ALA A 52 12.08 -2.47 0.63
C ALA A 52 11.45 -2.72 -0.75
N GLY A 53 11.88 -1.95 -1.75
CA GLY A 53 11.34 -2.04 -3.11
C GLY A 53 9.99 -1.36 -3.30
N SER A 54 9.57 -0.54 -2.34
CA SER A 54 8.38 0.31 -2.44
C SER A 54 8.75 1.78 -2.53
N ARG A 55 7.94 2.54 -3.26
CA ARG A 55 8.04 4.00 -3.35
C ARG A 55 6.73 4.64 -2.93
N ALA A 56 6.80 5.75 -2.21
CA ALA A 56 5.62 6.56 -1.95
C ALA A 56 5.09 7.14 -3.27
N VAL A 57 3.77 7.15 -3.40
CA VAL A 57 3.09 7.81 -4.52
C VAL A 57 2.46 9.07 -3.95
N GLU A 58 2.95 10.23 -4.37
CA GLU A 58 2.26 11.50 -4.12
C GLU A 58 0.93 11.46 -4.90
N ALA A 59 -0.16 11.75 -4.18
CA ALA A 59 -1.50 11.89 -4.71
C ALA A 59 -1.83 13.37 -4.79
#